data_AF-A0A6P2E142-F1
#
_entry.id   AF-A0A6P2E142-F1
#
_cell.length_a   1.000
_cell.length_b   1.000
_cell.length_c   1.000
_cell.angle_alpha   90.00
_cell.angle_beta   90.00
_cell.angle_gamma   90.00
#
_symmetry.space_group_name_H-M   'P 1'
#
loop_
_entity.id
_entity.type
_entity.pdbx_description
1 polymer ?
#
loop_
_entity_poly.entity_id
_entity_poly.type
_entity_poly.pdbx_seq_one_letter_code
_entity_poly.pdbx_strand_id
1 'polypeptide(L)'
;MTLNVSGNQIGSPTVSAIADLLLESKTLVRILCDPPVFQADLGDSAAMLELVQAVEHNKSLLELQFRWTRDLDEYRASVNASLYRNRYAPQRAFMEAALEAAAAFVMPLFAGDLQYPQDMIQHIIRQGLTEHDALTLSSLNHETRTAHEESLRKIGS
;
A
#
# COMPACT_ATOMS: atom_id res chain seq x y z
N MET A 1 -4.33 6.92 11.83
CA MET A 1 -5.39 7.70 12.50
C MET A 1 -6.72 7.50 11.78
N THR A 2 -7.85 7.55 12.49
CA THR A 2 -9.19 7.44 11.92
C THR A 2 -10.01 8.68 12.26
N LEU A 3 -10.65 9.27 11.26
CA LEU A 3 -11.63 10.34 11.42
C LEU A 3 -13.03 9.77 11.21
N ASN A 4 -13.92 9.94 12.17
CA ASN A 4 -15.32 9.54 12.05
C ASN A 4 -16.21 10.78 12.17
N VAL A 5 -16.90 11.10 11.08
CA VAL A 5 -17.87 12.21 10.99
C VAL A 5 -19.27 11.71 10.67
N SER A 6 -19.51 10.39 10.71
CA SER A 6 -20.82 9.79 10.46
C SER A 6 -21.90 10.33 11.41
N GLY A 7 -23.14 10.40 10.94
CA GLY A 7 -24.28 10.92 11.68
C GLY A 7 -24.34 12.45 11.78
N ASN A 8 -23.32 13.18 11.29
CA ASN A 8 -23.39 14.63 11.15
C ASN A 8 -24.05 15.04 9.84
N GLN A 9 -24.42 16.32 9.74
CA GLN A 9 -24.80 16.90 8.47
C GLN A 9 -23.55 17.08 7.59
N ILE A 10 -23.49 16.30 6.52
CA ILE A 10 -22.41 16.35 5.54
C ILE A 10 -22.94 17.03 4.30
N GLY A 11 -22.40 18.19 3.97
CA GLY A 11 -22.66 18.89 2.72
C GLY A 11 -21.36 19.35 2.08
N SER A 12 -21.47 20.04 0.94
CA SER A 12 -20.32 20.53 0.16
C SER A 12 -19.19 21.17 0.99
N PRO A 13 -19.45 22.08 1.96
CA PRO A 13 -18.39 22.66 2.79
C PRO A 13 -17.60 21.63 3.62
N THR A 14 -18.30 20.62 4.16
CA THR A 14 -17.67 19.54 4.92
C THR A 14 -16.82 18.67 4.01
N VAL A 15 -17.29 18.42 2.78
CA VAL A 15 -16.56 17.64 1.77
C VAL A 15 -15.27 18.36 1.36
N SER A 16 -15.32 19.65 1.05
CA SER A 16 -14.13 20.46 0.74
C SER A 16 -13.15 20.50 1.92
N ALA A 17 -13.63 20.66 3.16
CA ALA A 17 -12.76 20.63 4.33
C ALA A 17 -12.07 19.27 4.54
N ILE A 18 -12.74 18.16 4.19
CA ILE A 18 -12.11 16.83 4.19
C ILE A 18 -11.05 16.75 3.08
N ALA A 19 -11.31 17.31 1.90
CA ALA A 19 -10.34 17.35 0.81
C ALA A 19 -9.07 18.12 1.23
N ASP A 20 -9.21 19.30 1.82
CA ASP A 20 -8.10 20.09 2.34
C ASP A 20 -7.30 19.33 3.40
N LEU A 21 -8.00 18.69 4.34
CA LEU A 21 -7.35 17.84 5.35
C LEU A 21 -6.56 16.69 4.72
N LEU A 22 -7.09 16.08 3.66
CA LEU A 22 -6.44 14.98 2.96
C LEU A 22 -5.23 15.44 2.16
N LEU A 23 -5.19 16.66 1.64
CA LEU A 23 -4.00 17.18 0.94
C LEU A 23 -2.80 17.29 1.89
N GLU A 24 -3.03 17.71 3.13
CA GLU A 24 -1.97 17.92 4.12
C GLU A 24 -1.64 16.69 4.97
N SER A 25 -2.62 15.80 5.19
CA SER A 25 -2.46 14.70 6.14
C SER A 25 -1.64 13.53 5.57
N LYS A 26 -0.58 13.15 6.29
CA LYS A 26 0.27 11.99 5.96
C LYS A 26 0.00 10.75 6.82
N THR A 27 -0.92 10.85 7.79
CA THR A 27 -1.13 9.84 8.83
C THR A 27 -2.60 9.41 8.98
N LEU A 28 -3.51 10.07 8.25
CA LEU A 28 -4.92 9.72 8.23
C LEU A 28 -5.12 8.50 7.34
N VAL A 29 -5.58 7.41 7.95
CA VAL A 29 -5.67 6.08 7.33
C VAL A 29 -7.11 5.77 6.95
N ARG A 30 -8.09 6.28 7.71
CA ARG A 30 -9.51 6.00 7.48
C ARG A 30 -10.36 7.24 7.73
N ILE A 31 -11.35 7.45 6.85
CA ILE A 31 -12.44 8.40 7.04
C ILE A 31 -13.76 7.65 6.97
N LEU A 32 -14.59 7.84 7.99
CA LEU A 32 -15.95 7.33 8.05
C LEU A 32 -16.93 8.49 7.94
N CYS A 33 -17.73 8.49 6.88
CA CYS A 33 -18.68 9.54 6.57
C CYS A 33 -19.98 8.92 6.04
N ASP A 34 -20.80 8.40 6.95
CA ASP A 34 -22.14 7.94 6.64
C ASP A 34 -23.16 9.01 7.08
N PRO A 35 -23.72 9.81 6.15
CA PRO A 35 -24.72 10.79 6.49
C PRO A 35 -26.04 10.11 6.90
N PRO A 36 -26.88 10.75 7.72
CA PRO A 36 -28.20 10.22 8.05
C PRO A 36 -29.04 10.00 6.79
N VAL A 37 -29.90 8.97 6.82
CA VAL A 37 -30.66 8.44 5.66
C VAL A 37 -31.45 9.52 4.88
N PHE A 38 -31.84 10.61 5.54
CA PHE A 38 -32.62 11.71 4.96
C PHE A 38 -31.79 12.80 4.25
N GLN A 39 -30.46 12.70 4.24
CA GLN A 39 -29.62 13.57 3.42
C GLN A 39 -29.51 13.03 2.01
N ALA A 40 -30.27 13.65 1.11
CA ALA A 40 -30.36 13.27 -0.30
C ALA A 40 -29.24 13.85 -1.16
N ASP A 41 -28.42 14.76 -0.64
CA ASP A 41 -27.46 15.49 -1.45
C ASP A 41 -26.11 15.60 -0.72
N LEU A 42 -25.13 14.83 -1.19
CA LEU A 42 -23.78 14.83 -0.64
C LEU A 42 -22.89 15.96 -1.20
N GLY A 43 -23.53 16.94 -1.83
CA GLY A 43 -22.90 18.16 -2.24
C GLY A 43 -22.62 18.19 -3.73
N ASP A 44 -22.53 19.43 -4.19
CA ASP A 44 -22.12 19.86 -5.51
C ASP A 44 -21.01 18.98 -6.11
N SER A 45 -21.13 18.64 -7.39
CA SER A 45 -20.12 17.93 -8.16
C SER A 45 -18.73 18.56 -8.05
N ALA A 46 -18.65 19.88 -7.83
CA ALA A 46 -17.39 20.59 -7.58
C ALA A 46 -16.68 20.09 -6.30
N ALA A 47 -17.38 20.01 -5.16
CA ALA A 47 -16.78 19.55 -3.90
C ALA A 47 -16.40 18.07 -3.97
N MET A 48 -17.18 17.26 -4.68
CA MET A 48 -16.83 15.85 -4.92
C MET A 48 -15.57 15.71 -5.79
N LEU A 49 -15.37 16.58 -6.77
CA LEU A 49 -14.16 16.60 -7.59
C LEU A 49 -12.92 16.94 -6.75
N GLU A 50 -13.01 17.92 -5.85
CA GLU A 50 -11.94 18.28 -4.91
C GLU A 50 -11.57 17.08 -4.02
N LEU A 51 -12.56 16.37 -3.47
CA LEU A 51 -12.33 15.18 -2.67
C LEU A 51 -11.60 14.08 -3.47
N VAL A 52 -12.00 13.85 -4.72
CA VAL A 52 -11.36 12.84 -5.58
C VAL A 52 -9.90 13.19 -5.82
N GLN A 53 -9.61 14.44 -6.19
CA GLN A 53 -8.24 14.92 -6.41
C GLN A 53 -7.39 14.79 -5.14
N ALA A 54 -7.95 15.14 -3.97
CA ALA A 54 -7.27 14.99 -2.70
C ALA A 54 -6.95 13.52 -2.37
N VAL A 55 -7.88 12.60 -2.62
CA VAL A 55 -7.66 11.16 -2.41
C VAL A 55 -6.61 10.59 -3.38
N GLU A 56 -6.61 11.03 -4.65
CA GLU A 56 -5.61 10.63 -5.63
C GLU A 56 -4.19 11.06 -5.22
N HIS A 57 -4.08 12.29 -4.70
CA HIS A 57 -2.85 12.84 -4.19
C HIS A 57 -2.39 12.11 -2.91
N ASN A 58 -3.30 11.90 -1.95
CA ASN A 58 -2.99 11.30 -0.66
C ASN A 58 -2.48 9.85 -0.79
N LYS A 59 -1.33 9.54 -0.17
CA LYS A 59 -0.71 8.19 -0.20
C LYS A 59 -0.93 7.38 1.08
N SER A 60 -1.50 7.99 2.11
CA SER A 60 -1.68 7.38 3.43
C SER A 60 -3.10 6.85 3.68
N LEU A 61 -4.10 7.40 3.00
CA LEU A 61 -5.49 7.03 3.17
C LEU A 61 -5.73 5.64 2.58
N LEU A 62 -6.24 4.74 3.41
CA LEU A 62 -6.54 3.36 3.05
C LEU A 62 -8.05 3.12 2.94
N GLU A 63 -8.88 3.93 3.59
CA GLU A 63 -10.32 3.73 3.59
C GLU A 63 -11.07 5.07 3.60
N LEU A 64 -12.02 5.20 2.69
CA LEU A 64 -12.99 6.30 2.66
C LEU A 64 -14.37 5.67 2.55
N GLN A 65 -15.14 5.73 3.64
CA GLN A 65 -16.54 5.37 3.61
C GLN A 65 -17.35 6.63 3.33
N PHE A 66 -17.98 6.64 2.18
CA PHE A 66 -18.81 7.74 1.69
C PHE A 66 -20.00 7.14 0.94
N ARG A 67 -21.18 7.76 1.04
CA ARG A 67 -22.34 7.29 0.27
C ARG A 67 -22.25 7.86 -1.15
N TRP A 68 -21.97 7.01 -2.13
CA TRP A 68 -21.90 7.44 -3.52
C TRP A 68 -23.30 7.46 -4.14
N THR A 69 -23.68 8.57 -4.77
CA THR A 69 -24.86 8.61 -5.65
C THR A 69 -24.49 8.03 -7.03
N ARG A 70 -25.50 7.61 -7.80
CA ARG A 70 -25.30 7.02 -9.13
C ARG A 70 -24.54 7.95 -10.08
N ASP A 71 -24.77 9.25 -9.96
CA ASP A 71 -24.16 10.26 -10.83
C ASP A 71 -22.66 10.47 -10.55
N LEU A 72 -22.12 9.85 -9.49
CA LEU A 72 -20.72 9.93 -9.08
C LEU A 72 -19.96 8.60 -9.24
N ASP A 73 -20.51 7.65 -10.01
CA ASP A 73 -19.93 6.32 -10.18
C ASP A 73 -18.49 6.35 -10.77
N GLU A 74 -18.21 7.29 -11.68
CA GLU A 74 -16.86 7.48 -12.26
C GLU A 74 -15.85 7.94 -11.19
N TYR A 75 -16.24 8.88 -10.33
CA TYR A 75 -15.43 9.34 -9.20
C TYR A 75 -15.16 8.23 -8.20
N ARG A 76 -16.18 7.40 -7.91
CA ARG A 76 -16.04 6.24 -7.01
C ARG A 76 -14.99 5.26 -7.54
N ALA A 77 -14.94 5.01 -8.83
CA ALA A 77 -13.94 4.13 -9.43
C ALA A 77 -12.51 4.66 -9.24
N SER A 78 -12.28 5.95 -9.49
CA SER A 78 -10.96 6.56 -9.29
C SER A 78 -10.51 6.53 -7.82
N VAL A 79 -11.42 6.87 -6.90
CA VAL A 79 -11.16 6.82 -5.46
C VAL A 79 -10.80 5.39 -5.03
N ASN A 80 -11.56 4.38 -5.47
CA ASN A 80 -11.27 2.99 -5.14
C ASN A 80 -9.89 2.55 -5.67
N ALA A 81 -9.52 2.96 -6.89
CA ALA A 81 -8.20 2.66 -7.45
C ALA A 81 -7.07 3.31 -6.63
N SER A 82 -7.26 4.55 -6.16
CA SER A 82 -6.30 5.26 -5.31
C SER A 82 -6.15 4.62 -3.93
N LEU A 83 -7.26 4.24 -3.30
CA LEU A 83 -7.23 3.51 -2.02
C LEU A 83 -6.59 2.13 -2.18
N TYR A 84 -6.87 1.42 -3.27
CA TYR A 84 -6.23 0.15 -3.59
C TYR A 84 -4.71 0.34 -3.72
N ARG A 85 -4.26 1.31 -4.54
CA ARG A 85 -2.83 1.64 -4.65
C ARG A 85 -2.19 1.84 -3.28
N ASN A 86 -2.80 2.63 -2.40
CA ASN A 86 -2.22 2.93 -1.09
C ASN A 86 -2.13 1.70 -0.17
N ARG A 87 -3.11 0.79 -0.22
CA ARG A 87 -3.10 -0.46 0.57
C ARG A 87 -1.97 -1.41 0.17
N TYR A 88 -1.70 -1.50 -1.13
CA TYR A 88 -0.77 -2.49 -1.68
C TYR A 88 0.61 -1.89 -2.00
N ALA A 89 0.79 -0.57 -1.99
CA ALA A 89 2.08 0.07 -2.24
C ALA A 89 3.19 -0.40 -1.27
N PRO A 90 2.96 -0.54 0.05
CA PRO A 90 3.99 -1.05 0.96
C PRO A 90 4.43 -2.48 0.63
N GLN A 91 3.47 -3.34 0.26
CA GLN A 91 3.75 -4.74 -0.12
C GLN A 91 4.52 -4.82 -1.44
N ARG A 92 4.17 -3.97 -2.42
CA ARG A 92 4.91 -3.87 -3.68
C ARG A 92 6.33 -3.38 -3.46
N ALA A 93 6.51 -2.31 -2.69
CA ALA A 93 7.84 -1.78 -2.37
C ALA A 93 8.70 -2.79 -1.60
N PHE A 94 8.12 -3.53 -0.67
CA PHE A 94 8.80 -4.62 0.03
C PHE A 94 9.23 -5.73 -0.93
N MET A 95 8.33 -6.16 -1.83
CA MET A 95 8.64 -7.21 -2.81
C MET A 95 9.74 -6.78 -3.79
N GLU A 96 9.70 -5.53 -4.25
CA GLU A 96 10.75 -4.94 -5.09
C GLU A 96 12.10 -4.92 -4.36
N ALA A 97 12.14 -4.44 -3.12
CA ALA A 97 13.35 -4.43 -2.30
C ALA A 97 13.88 -5.84 -1.98
N ALA A 98 12.98 -6.81 -1.74
CA ALA A 98 13.36 -8.21 -1.52
C ALA A 98 13.97 -8.83 -2.79
N LEU A 99 13.42 -8.52 -3.96
CA LEU A 99 13.96 -8.97 -5.25
C LEU A 99 15.35 -8.34 -5.52
N GLU A 100 15.50 -7.05 -5.26
CA GLU A 100 16.79 -6.34 -5.40
C GLU A 100 17.84 -6.91 -4.44
N ALA A 101 17.47 -7.16 -3.17
CA ALA A 101 18.37 -7.77 -2.19
C ALA A 101 18.77 -9.20 -2.59
N ALA A 102 17.81 -10.01 -3.07
CA ALA A 102 18.10 -11.34 -3.61
C ALA A 102 19.05 -11.24 -4.82
N ALA A 103 18.79 -10.36 -5.78
CA ALA A 103 19.69 -10.14 -6.91
C ALA A 103 21.10 -9.70 -6.47
N ALA A 104 21.21 -8.82 -5.47
CA ALA A 104 22.50 -8.30 -5.00
C ALA A 104 23.30 -9.30 -4.16
N PHE A 105 22.65 -10.18 -3.39
CA PHE A 105 23.33 -11.17 -2.53
C PHE A 105 23.51 -12.54 -3.17
N VAL A 106 22.54 -12.98 -3.98
CA VAL A 106 22.58 -14.29 -4.64
C VAL A 106 23.49 -14.23 -5.86
N MET A 107 23.39 -13.20 -6.72
CA MET A 107 24.15 -13.18 -7.98
C MET A 107 25.69 -13.22 -7.83
N PRO A 108 26.32 -12.56 -6.83
CA PRO A 108 27.77 -12.66 -6.65
C PRO A 108 28.24 -14.01 -6.08
N LEU A 109 27.36 -14.76 -5.40
CA LEU A 109 27.66 -16.12 -4.92
C LEU A 109 27.56 -17.18 -6.02
N PHE A 110 26.94 -16.84 -7.15
CA PHE A 110 26.69 -17.75 -8.29
C PHE A 110 27.29 -17.22 -9.60
N ALA A 111 28.49 -16.63 -9.57
CA ALA A 111 29.35 -16.49 -10.75
C ALA A 111 29.85 -17.85 -11.32
N GLY A 112 29.10 -18.93 -11.07
CA GLY A 112 29.15 -20.22 -11.74
C GLY A 112 27.72 -20.71 -12.00
N ASP A 113 27.31 -20.65 -13.28
CA ASP A 113 26.28 -21.44 -13.97
C ASP A 113 25.08 -22.00 -13.17
N LEU A 114 24.33 -21.17 -12.45
CA LEU A 114 22.99 -21.54 -11.96
C LEU A 114 21.93 -20.55 -12.47
N GLN A 115 21.32 -20.88 -13.60
CA GLN A 115 20.07 -20.27 -14.06
C GLN A 115 18.94 -20.71 -13.15
N TYR A 116 18.45 -19.81 -12.29
CA TYR A 116 17.20 -20.07 -11.58
C TYR A 116 16.02 -20.06 -12.57
N PRO A 117 15.12 -21.06 -12.54
CA PRO A 117 13.94 -21.08 -13.39
C PRO A 117 13.06 -19.87 -13.08
N GLN A 118 12.69 -19.09 -14.10
CA GLN A 118 11.77 -17.95 -13.97
C GLN A 118 10.48 -18.30 -13.22
N ASP A 119 10.09 -19.58 -13.26
CA ASP A 119 8.92 -20.14 -12.60
C ASP A 119 8.98 -20.01 -11.08
N MET A 120 10.17 -20.11 -10.47
CA MET A 120 10.34 -20.00 -9.02
C MET A 120 10.19 -18.55 -8.54
N ILE A 121 10.73 -17.61 -9.31
CA ILE A 121 10.58 -16.17 -9.05
C ILE A 121 9.11 -15.77 -9.21
N GLN A 122 8.45 -16.25 -10.27
CA GLN A 122 7.01 -16.08 -10.47
C GLN A 122 6.19 -16.69 -9.33
N HIS A 123 6.61 -17.82 -8.76
CA HIS A 123 5.92 -18.46 -7.64
C HIS A 123 6.01 -17.64 -6.35
N ILE A 124 7.19 -17.12 -6.02
CA ILE A 124 7.42 -16.26 -4.86
C ILE A 124 6.61 -14.95 -4.99
N ILE A 125 6.59 -14.36 -6.19
CA ILE A 125 5.79 -13.16 -6.47
C ILE A 125 4.28 -13.45 -6.36
N ARG A 126 3.81 -14.61 -6.80
CA ARG A 126 2.39 -15.00 -6.75
C ARG A 126 1.89 -15.34 -5.36
N GLN A 127 2.73 -15.93 -4.50
CA GLN A 127 2.29 -16.30 -3.16
C GLN A 127 2.20 -15.12 -2.20
N GLY A 128 2.83 -13.98 -2.54
CA GLY A 128 2.81 -12.77 -1.73
C GLY A 128 3.47 -13.05 -0.38
N LEU A 129 4.77 -12.77 -0.28
CA LEU A 129 5.56 -12.97 0.93
C LEU A 129 4.76 -12.55 2.17
N THR A 130 4.32 -13.53 2.94
CA THR A 130 3.63 -13.28 4.21
C THR A 130 4.67 -12.86 5.26
N GLU A 131 4.25 -12.26 6.38
CA GLU A 131 5.16 -11.93 7.49
C GLU A 131 6.01 -13.14 7.93
N HIS A 132 5.43 -14.35 7.83
CA HIS A 132 6.12 -15.59 8.13
C HIS A 132 7.24 -15.89 7.12
N ASP A 133 7.01 -15.61 5.83
CA ASP A 133 8.02 -15.79 4.78
C ASP A 133 9.13 -14.75 4.87
N ALA A 134 8.81 -13.51 5.28
CA ALA A 134 9.80 -12.47 5.54
C ALA A 134 10.73 -12.83 6.71
N LEU A 135 10.19 -13.41 7.78
CA LEU A 135 10.99 -13.94 8.90
C LEU A 135 11.84 -15.14 8.46
N THR A 136 11.30 -16.00 7.60
CA THR A 136 12.01 -17.16 7.06
C THR A 136 13.17 -16.73 6.15
N LEU A 137 12.95 -15.72 5.30
CA LEU A 137 14.02 -15.13 4.48
C LEU A 137 15.05 -14.37 5.32
N SER A 138 14.62 -13.68 6.39
CA SER A 138 15.56 -13.05 7.33
C SER A 138 16.41 -14.09 8.08
N SER A 139 15.82 -15.23 8.44
CA SER A 139 16.53 -16.36 9.06
C SER A 139 17.51 -16.99 8.08
N LEU A 140 17.09 -17.21 6.83
CA LEU A 140 17.97 -17.70 5.76
C LEU A 140 19.13 -16.73 5.49
N ASN A 141 18.88 -15.43 5.44
CA ASN A 141 19.95 -14.43 5.28
C ASN A 141 20.91 -14.44 6.48
N HIS A 142 20.41 -14.60 7.70
CA HIS A 142 21.23 -14.71 8.89
C HIS A 142 22.10 -15.97 8.87
N GLU A 143 21.52 -17.14 8.61
CA GLU A 143 22.24 -18.41 8.51
C GLU A 143 23.28 -18.39 7.41
N THR A 144 22.94 -17.86 6.23
CA THR A 144 23.87 -17.76 5.09
C THR A 144 25.05 -16.84 5.41
N ARG A 145 24.80 -15.71 6.10
CA ARG A 145 25.85 -14.80 6.58
C ARG A 145 26.75 -15.48 7.60
N THR A 146 26.17 -16.21 8.54
CA THR A 146 26.92 -16.93 9.59
C THR A 146 27.82 -18.00 8.96
N ALA A 147 27.28 -18.77 8.01
CA ALA A 147 28.04 -19.78 7.26
C ALA A 147 29.16 -19.17 6.41
N HIS A 148 28.94 -18.00 5.80
CA HIS A 148 29.95 -17.29 5.04
C HIS A 148 31.09 -16.77 5.94
N GLU A 149 30.76 -16.19 7.10
CA GLU A 149 31.74 -15.73 8.10
C GLU A 149 32.56 -16.91 8.68
N GLU A 150 31.94 -18.06 8.89
CA GLU A 150 32.64 -19.30 9.29
C GLU A 150 33.56 -19.85 8.20
N SER A 151 33.14 -19.81 6.94
CA SER A 151 33.97 -20.23 5.81
C SER A 151 35.22 -19.35 5.68
N LEU A 152 35.07 -18.02 5.77
CA LEU A 152 36.19 -17.09 5.76
C LEU A 152 37.16 -17.32 6.93
N ARG A 153 36.66 -17.65 8.13
CA ARG A 153 37.51 -18.01 9.28
C ARG A 153 38.31 -19.30 9.07
N LYS A 154 37.74 -20.30 8.39
CA LYS A 154 38.43 -21.57 8.09
C LYS A 154 39.48 -21.43 6.99
N ILE A 155 39.34 -20.46 6.09
CA ILE A 155 40.31 -20.22 5.00
C ILE A 155 41.48 -19.34 5.49
N GLY A 156 41.26 -18.52 6.52
CA GLY A 156 42.28 -17.65 7.11
C GLY A 156 43.08 -18.22 8.28
N SER A 157 42.93 -19.51 8.61
CA SER A 157 43.59 -20.19 9.74
C SER A 157 44.36 -21.42 9.30
#